data_AF-A0A7V6ZG07-F1
#
_entry.id   AF-A0A7V6ZG07-F1
#
_cell.length_a   1.000
_cell.length_b   1.000
_cell.length_c   1.000
_cell.angle_alpha   90.00
_cell.angle_beta   90.00
_cell.angle_gamma   90.00
#
_symmetry.space_group_name_H-M   'P 1'
#
loop_
_entity.id
_entity.type
_entity.pdbx_description
1 polymer ?
#
loop_
_entity_poly.entity_id
_entity_poly.type
_entity_poly.pdbx_seq_one_letter_code
_entity_poly.pdbx_strand_id
1 'polypeptide(L)'
;GGLGFVTGRVGGAAEEHPVLSAGSVLVGVGVDGRLAGHLVMADPLREGTHDMLARLRRQGTGRILLATGDRREVAERVTEGLGLDGIRAGLTPDQKVLLVLTERKRGPVMMVGDGVNDAPALAAADVGVAMGARGAAASAEAADVVLLVDRVDRLGPGIEIARGARRIALQSVVVGIGLSVLGMVAAAFGYLTPVQGALIQEAIDVAVILNALRALRISPAEARSPRPDAAEPPPGRPEANPA
;
A
#
# COMPACT_ATOMS: atom_id res chain seq x y z
N GLY A 1 25.94 20.42 9.95
CA GLY A 1 24.96 21.00 10.90
C GLY A 1 23.87 21.70 10.11
N GLY A 2 22.84 22.26 10.75
CA GLY A 2 21.87 23.11 10.02
C GLY A 2 22.60 24.26 9.32
N LEU A 3 22.18 24.66 8.11
CA LEU A 3 22.91 25.64 7.31
C LEU A 3 23.22 26.92 8.11
N GLY A 4 22.23 27.48 8.82
CA GLY A 4 22.40 28.68 9.66
C GLY A 4 23.39 28.52 10.82
N PHE A 5 23.52 27.31 11.37
CA PHE A 5 24.50 27.01 12.40
C PHE A 5 25.92 26.96 11.85
N VAL A 6 26.08 26.46 10.61
CA VAL A 6 27.38 26.37 9.96
C VAL A 6 27.82 27.73 9.45
N THR A 7 26.95 28.50 8.78
CA THR A 7 27.27 29.87 8.34
C THR A 7 27.62 30.79 9.51
N GLY A 8 26.90 30.71 10.63
CA GLY A 8 27.19 31.49 11.84
C GLY A 8 28.54 31.17 12.50
N ARG A 9 29.10 29.98 12.29
CA ARG A 9 30.42 29.59 12.83
C ARG A 9 31.60 29.95 11.92
N VAL A 10 31.30 30.25 10.68
CA VAL A 10 32.26 30.27 9.56
C VAL A 10 32.42 31.71 9.00
N GLY A 11 31.58 32.64 9.44
CA GLY A 11 31.70 34.07 9.12
C GLY A 11 31.36 34.43 7.66
N GLY A 12 30.71 33.53 6.92
CA GLY A 12 30.33 33.73 5.52
C GLY A 12 28.90 34.24 5.35
N ALA A 13 28.71 35.17 4.40
CA ALA A 13 27.39 35.62 3.96
C ALA A 13 26.58 34.42 3.42
N ALA A 14 25.29 34.35 3.77
CA ALA A 14 24.40 33.33 3.23
C ALA A 14 24.18 33.59 1.73
N GLU A 15 24.71 32.72 0.86
CA GLU A 15 24.28 32.68 -0.53
C GLU A 15 22.80 32.30 -0.63
N GLU A 16 22.12 32.82 -1.66
CA GLU A 16 20.70 32.61 -1.92
C GLU A 16 20.33 31.12 -1.81
N HIS A 17 19.27 30.87 -1.04
CA HIS A 17 18.83 29.52 -0.75
C HIS A 17 18.32 28.86 -2.04
N PRO A 18 18.85 27.69 -2.44
CA PRO A 18 18.23 26.93 -3.52
C PRO A 18 16.79 26.60 -3.13
N VAL A 19 15.87 26.70 -4.09
CA VAL A 19 14.46 26.32 -3.89
C VAL A 19 14.43 24.84 -3.50
N LEU A 20 14.18 24.56 -2.22
CA LEU A 20 14.13 23.20 -1.70
C LEU A 20 12.81 22.54 -2.12
N SER A 21 12.89 21.33 -2.69
CA SER A 21 11.70 20.50 -2.91
C SER A 21 11.07 20.12 -1.57
N ALA A 22 9.75 19.86 -1.57
CA ALA A 22 9.06 19.34 -0.41
C ALA A 22 9.73 18.04 0.09
N GLY A 23 9.96 17.93 1.41
CA GLY A 23 10.67 16.78 1.99
C GLY A 23 12.20 16.91 2.03
N SER A 24 12.75 18.07 1.64
CA SER A 24 14.19 18.31 1.66
C SER A 24 14.70 18.91 2.97
N VAL A 25 15.79 18.35 3.49
CA VAL A 25 16.61 18.89 4.58
C VAL A 25 17.93 19.40 4.01
N LEU A 26 18.27 20.65 4.34
CA LEU A 26 19.52 21.29 3.91
C LEU A 26 20.56 21.25 5.04
N VAL A 27 21.68 20.60 4.78
CA VAL A 27 22.80 20.47 5.73
C VAL A 27 23.98 21.27 5.23
N GLY A 28 24.45 22.24 6.03
CA GLY A 28 25.67 22.98 5.74
C GLY A 28 26.92 22.15 6.05
N VAL A 29 27.94 22.27 5.20
CA VAL A 29 29.27 21.64 5.36
C VAL A 29 30.32 22.74 5.46
N GLY A 30 31.06 22.75 6.57
CA GLY A 30 32.19 23.65 6.79
C GLY A 30 33.49 22.86 6.86
N VAL A 31 34.53 23.33 6.18
CA VAL A 31 35.89 22.76 6.20
C VAL A 31 36.86 23.89 6.51
N ASP A 32 37.75 23.69 7.49
CA ASP A 32 38.78 24.66 7.89
C ASP A 32 38.26 26.08 8.15
N GLY A 33 37.10 26.19 8.80
CA GLY A 33 36.48 27.49 9.10
C GLY A 33 35.94 28.24 7.88
N ARG A 34 35.74 27.54 6.75
CA ARG A 34 35.11 28.05 5.52
C ARG A 34 33.89 27.21 5.13
N LEU A 35 32.89 27.84 4.51
CA LEU A 35 31.70 27.13 4.05
C LEU A 35 32.12 26.40 2.78
N ALA A 36 32.18 25.07 2.86
CA ALA A 36 32.59 24.23 1.75
C ALA A 36 31.42 23.90 0.81
N GLY A 37 30.19 23.93 1.32
CA GLY A 37 28.98 23.71 0.53
C GLY A 37 27.78 23.32 1.39
N HIS A 38 26.76 22.78 0.72
CA HIS A 38 25.57 22.25 1.36
C HIS A 38 25.16 20.90 0.75
N LEU A 39 24.52 20.06 1.55
CA LEU A 39 23.92 18.79 1.13
C LEU A 39 22.40 18.93 1.23
N VAL A 40 21.70 18.64 0.14
CA VAL A 40 20.24 18.51 0.15
C VAL A 40 19.91 17.03 0.29
N MET A 41 19.23 16.67 1.38
CA MET A 41 18.69 15.33 1.58
C MET A 41 17.17 15.41 1.40
N ALA A 42 16.64 14.81 0.34
CA ALA A 42 15.22 14.77 0.06
C ALA A 42 14.68 13.34 0.25
N ASP A 43 13.53 13.22 0.90
CA ASP A 43 12.73 11.99 0.88
C ASP A 43 11.49 12.21 0.00
N PRO A 44 11.59 11.98 -1.32
CA PRO A 44 10.47 12.19 -2.23
C PRO A 44 9.41 11.11 -2.04
N LEU A 45 8.15 11.46 -2.28
CA LEU A 45 7.09 10.46 -2.41
C LEU A 45 7.45 9.42 -3.48
N ARG A 46 7.15 8.16 -3.16
CA ARG A 46 7.32 7.06 -4.10
C ARG A 46 6.38 7.24 -5.30
N GLU A 47 6.87 6.89 -6.49
CA GLU A 47 6.06 6.89 -7.71
C GLU A 47 4.79 6.05 -7.54
N GLY A 48 3.68 6.51 -8.11
CA GLY A 48 2.38 5.81 -8.04
C GLY A 48 1.63 5.96 -6.71
N THR A 49 2.16 6.69 -5.72
CA THR A 49 1.47 6.92 -4.43
C THR A 49 0.10 7.57 -4.62
N HIS A 50 0.00 8.60 -5.49
CA HIS A 50 -1.26 9.26 -5.77
C HIS A 50 -2.31 8.30 -6.36
N ASP A 51 -1.94 7.54 -7.38
CA ASP A 51 -2.85 6.60 -8.05
C ASP A 51 -3.28 5.45 -7.14
N MET A 52 -2.36 4.99 -6.28
CA MET A 52 -2.64 4.02 -5.25
C MET A 52 -3.70 4.56 -4.26
N LEU A 53 -3.50 5.75 -3.71
CA LEU A 53 -4.45 6.37 -2.79
C LEU A 53 -5.83 6.55 -3.44
N ALA A 54 -5.86 7.05 -4.68
CA ALA A 54 -7.09 7.19 -5.44
C ALA A 54 -7.78 5.83 -5.68
N ARG A 55 -7.02 4.76 -5.90
CA ARG A 55 -7.56 3.40 -6.05
C ARG A 55 -8.12 2.86 -4.75
N LEU A 56 -7.43 3.05 -3.62
CA LEU A 56 -7.94 2.69 -2.29
C LEU A 56 -9.27 3.39 -2.02
N ARG A 57 -9.40 4.68 -2.37
CA ARG A 57 -10.67 5.42 -2.29
C ARG A 57 -11.76 4.81 -3.15
N ARG A 58 -11.48 4.49 -4.42
CA ARG A 58 -12.46 3.83 -5.33
C ARG A 58 -12.85 2.44 -4.83
N GLN A 59 -11.95 1.78 -4.12
CA GLN A 59 -12.20 0.53 -3.43
C GLN A 59 -12.99 0.76 -2.12
N GLY A 60 -13.40 1.97 -1.75
CA GLY A 60 -14.24 2.22 -0.58
C GLY A 60 -13.45 2.35 0.72
N THR A 61 -12.15 2.62 0.67
CA THR A 61 -11.41 3.10 1.84
C THR A 61 -11.92 4.49 2.22
N GLY A 62 -12.76 4.55 3.25
CA GLY A 62 -13.42 5.78 3.69
C GLY A 62 -12.48 6.77 4.39
N ARG A 63 -11.40 6.27 5.01
CA ARG A 63 -10.44 7.12 5.73
C ARG A 63 -8.99 6.73 5.45
N ILE A 64 -8.15 7.71 5.12
CA ILE A 64 -6.71 7.57 4.89
C ILE A 64 -5.98 8.64 5.70
N LEU A 65 -5.10 8.21 6.59
CA LEU A 65 -4.32 9.08 7.47
C LEU A 65 -2.82 8.83 7.25
N LEU A 66 -2.01 9.89 7.31
CA LEU A 66 -0.56 9.77 7.42
C LEU A 66 -0.17 9.74 8.91
N ALA A 67 0.66 8.77 9.29
CA ALA A 67 1.25 8.67 10.63
C ALA A 67 2.77 8.72 10.53
N THR A 68 3.36 9.90 10.80
CA THR A 68 4.82 10.13 10.67
C THR A 68 5.45 10.68 11.95
N GLY A 69 6.73 10.35 12.15
CA GLY A 69 7.58 10.96 13.17
C GLY A 69 8.13 12.32 12.76
N ASP A 70 8.02 12.70 11.49
CA ASP A 70 8.54 13.97 10.97
C ASP A 70 7.79 15.19 11.49
N ARG A 71 8.41 16.35 11.32
CA ARG A 71 7.78 17.63 11.63
C ARG A 71 6.58 17.85 10.71
N ARG A 72 5.52 18.39 11.28
CA ARG A 72 4.24 18.64 10.59
C ARG A 72 4.40 19.43 9.29
N GLU A 73 5.20 20.49 9.29
CA GLU A 73 5.45 21.34 8.12
C GLU A 73 6.10 20.59 6.95
N VAL A 74 6.87 19.54 7.23
CA VAL A 74 7.48 18.69 6.20
C VAL A 74 6.43 17.72 5.67
N ALA A 75 5.71 17.05 6.56
CA ALA A 75 4.67 16.10 6.22
C ALA A 75 3.55 16.73 5.37
N GLU A 76 3.08 17.93 5.74
CA GLU A 76 2.05 18.66 5.00
C GLU A 76 2.52 19.04 3.59
N ARG A 77 3.76 19.52 3.45
CA ARG A 77 4.34 19.84 2.13
C ARG A 77 4.54 18.62 1.26
N VAL A 78 5.01 17.51 1.85
CA VAL A 78 5.26 16.26 1.09
C VAL A 78 3.95 15.64 0.62
N THR A 79 2.87 15.76 1.41
CA THR A 79 1.59 15.12 1.10
C THR A 79 0.53 16.05 0.50
N GLU A 80 0.94 17.26 0.15
CA GLU A 80 0.10 18.22 -0.55
C GLU A 80 -0.44 17.59 -1.84
N GLY A 81 -1.76 17.70 -2.06
CA GLY A 81 -2.43 17.13 -3.23
C GLY A 81 -2.69 15.61 -3.20
N LEU A 82 -2.28 14.87 -2.16
CA LEU A 82 -2.53 13.42 -2.08
C LEU A 82 -3.94 13.00 -1.63
N GLY A 83 -4.78 13.94 -1.19
CA GLY A 83 -6.17 13.65 -0.78
C GLY A 83 -6.30 12.81 0.51
N LEU A 84 -5.38 13.00 1.45
CA LEU A 84 -5.44 12.40 2.79
C LEU A 84 -6.51 13.09 3.66
N ASP A 85 -7.17 12.35 4.56
CA ASP A 85 -8.16 12.93 5.49
C ASP A 85 -7.53 13.56 6.74
N GLY A 86 -6.24 13.34 6.94
CA GLY A 86 -5.53 13.87 8.08
C GLY A 86 -4.08 13.41 8.17
N ILE A 87 -3.28 14.27 8.79
CA ILE A 87 -1.85 14.05 9.01
C ILE A 87 -1.61 14.08 10.52
N ARG A 88 -0.97 13.03 11.03
CA ARG A 88 -0.51 12.91 12.41
C ARG A 88 1.01 12.85 12.37
N ALA A 89 1.63 13.99 12.64
CA ALA A 89 3.07 14.22 12.56
C ALA A 89 3.69 14.31 13.97
N GLY A 90 5.01 14.12 14.05
CA GLY A 90 5.75 14.15 15.32
C GLY A 90 5.41 12.98 16.26
N LEU A 91 4.96 11.84 15.72
CA LEU A 91 4.54 10.70 16.51
C LEU A 91 5.74 9.85 16.97
N THR A 92 5.73 9.46 18.24
CA THR A 92 6.57 8.35 18.74
C THR A 92 5.99 6.99 18.32
N PRO A 93 6.76 5.88 18.37
CA PRO A 93 6.24 4.54 18.08
C PRO A 93 4.97 4.20 18.88
N ASP A 94 4.95 4.46 20.20
CA ASP A 94 3.78 4.21 21.04
C ASP A 94 2.56 5.06 20.63
N GLN A 95 2.79 6.29 20.18
CA GLN A 95 1.72 7.15 19.69
C GLN A 95 1.16 6.68 18.35
N LYS A 96 1.97 6.04 17.49
CA LYS A 96 1.47 5.38 16.28
C LYS A 96 0.56 4.19 16.65
N VAL A 97 0.93 3.40 17.65
CA VAL A 97 0.06 2.32 18.18
C VAL A 97 -1.26 2.89 18.70
N LEU A 98 -1.20 3.94 19.51
CA LEU A 98 -2.40 4.58 20.06
C LEU A 98 -3.31 5.14 18.97
N LEU A 99 -2.73 5.70 17.89
CA LEU A 99 -3.48 6.16 16.73
C LEU A 99 -4.24 5.00 16.07
N VAL A 100 -3.56 3.88 15.81
CA VAL A 100 -4.19 2.67 15.25
C VAL A 100 -5.33 2.21 16.15
N LEU A 101 -5.09 2.03 17.45
CA LEU A 101 -6.13 1.61 18.41
C LEU A 101 -7.31 2.57 18.48
N THR A 102 -7.07 3.87 18.32
CA THR A 102 -8.13 4.89 18.30
C THR A 102 -8.97 4.80 17.02
N GLU A 103 -8.33 4.62 15.88
CA GLU A 103 -9.03 4.50 14.59
C GLU A 103 -9.76 3.16 14.46
N ARG A 104 -9.29 2.10 15.11
CA ARG A 104 -9.99 0.79 15.18
C ARG A 104 -11.39 0.89 15.79
N LYS A 105 -11.64 1.87 16.66
CA LYS A 105 -12.98 2.15 17.20
C LYS A 105 -13.97 2.65 16.14
N ARG A 106 -13.48 3.10 14.97
CA ARG A 106 -14.29 3.63 13.87
C ARG A 106 -14.48 2.60 12.75
N GLY A 107 -13.72 1.52 12.74
CA GLY A 107 -13.79 0.44 11.76
C GLY A 107 -12.45 -0.29 11.62
N PRO A 108 -12.38 -1.33 10.76
CA PRO A 108 -11.14 -2.07 10.52
C PRO A 108 -10.02 -1.17 10.01
N VAL A 109 -8.84 -1.26 10.61
CA VAL A 109 -7.66 -0.45 10.28
C VAL A 109 -6.60 -1.30 9.60
N MET A 110 -6.13 -0.83 8.45
CA MET A 110 -4.92 -1.31 7.82
C MET A 110 -3.79 -0.32 8.10
N MET A 111 -2.66 -0.80 8.64
CA MET A 111 -1.44 -0.01 8.82
C MET A 111 -0.42 -0.44 7.77
N VAL A 112 0.23 0.53 7.13
CA VAL A 112 1.29 0.28 6.14
C VAL A 112 2.56 0.99 6.62
N GLY A 113 3.68 0.28 6.69
CA GLY A 113 4.96 0.83 7.17
C GLY A 113 6.16 0.03 6.66
N ASP A 114 7.36 0.59 6.81
CA ASP A 114 8.60 0.01 6.27
C ASP A 114 9.71 -0.17 7.32
N GLY A 115 9.49 0.28 8.55
CA GLY A 115 10.55 0.38 9.56
C GLY A 115 10.23 -0.36 10.86
N VAL A 116 11.30 -0.70 11.60
CA VAL A 116 11.25 -1.33 12.94
C VAL A 116 10.35 -0.54 13.91
N ASN A 117 10.34 0.79 13.77
CA ASN A 117 9.51 1.69 14.57
C ASN A 117 8.00 1.51 14.33
N ASP A 118 7.62 0.95 13.19
CA ASP A 118 6.22 0.70 12.84
C ASP A 118 5.76 -0.71 13.22
N ALA A 119 6.67 -1.64 13.55
CA ALA A 119 6.34 -3.02 13.89
C ALA A 119 5.26 -3.13 15.00
N PRO A 120 5.33 -2.37 16.12
CA PRO A 120 4.26 -2.40 17.12
C PRO A 120 2.91 -1.90 16.60
N ALA A 121 2.92 -0.90 15.71
CA ALA A 121 1.69 -0.34 15.14
C ALA A 121 1.09 -1.26 14.07
N LEU A 122 1.93 -1.96 13.30
CA LEU A 122 1.54 -3.00 12.36
C LEU A 122 0.84 -4.15 13.09
N ALA A 123 1.42 -4.63 14.18
CA ALA A 123 0.84 -5.71 15.00
C ALA A 123 -0.47 -5.31 15.71
N ALA A 124 -0.68 -4.02 15.98
CA ALA A 124 -1.89 -3.51 16.62
C ALA A 124 -3.07 -3.30 15.64
N ALA A 125 -2.79 -3.25 14.34
CA ALA A 125 -3.78 -3.05 13.29
C ALA A 125 -4.63 -4.31 13.08
N ASP A 126 -5.76 -4.18 12.37
CA ASP A 126 -6.52 -5.37 11.93
C ASP A 126 -5.83 -6.05 10.73
N VAL A 127 -5.07 -5.26 9.95
CA VAL A 127 -4.16 -5.77 8.91
C VAL A 127 -2.88 -4.93 8.92
N GLY A 128 -1.77 -5.52 9.32
CA GLY A 128 -0.44 -4.94 9.19
C GLY A 128 0.17 -5.26 7.82
N VAL A 129 0.64 -4.24 7.11
CA VAL A 129 1.34 -4.38 5.83
C VAL A 129 2.76 -3.81 5.93
N ALA A 130 3.76 -4.67 5.77
CA ALA A 130 5.16 -4.26 5.74
C ALA A 130 5.69 -4.09 4.31
N MET A 131 6.53 -3.08 4.10
CA MET A 131 7.29 -2.89 2.86
C MET A 131 8.65 -3.60 2.96
N GLY A 132 8.89 -4.60 2.10
CA GLY A 132 9.96 -5.60 2.26
C GLY A 132 11.29 -5.29 1.55
N ALA A 133 11.52 -4.08 1.04
CA ALA A 133 12.63 -3.85 0.13
C ALA A 133 14.00 -3.63 0.78
N ARG A 134 14.06 -3.17 2.04
CA ARG A 134 15.31 -2.84 2.72
C ARG A 134 15.23 -3.13 4.22
N GLY A 135 15.60 -4.33 4.63
CA GLY A 135 16.24 -4.56 5.94
C GLY A 135 15.38 -4.48 7.21
N ALA A 136 14.06 -4.37 7.14
CA ALA A 136 13.20 -4.36 8.34
C ALA A 136 12.61 -5.75 8.65
N ALA A 137 13.48 -6.71 9.03
CA ALA A 137 13.05 -8.05 9.43
C ALA A 137 11.97 -8.01 10.54
N ALA A 138 12.11 -7.11 11.51
CA ALA A 138 11.16 -6.94 12.60
C ALA A 138 9.76 -6.52 12.12
N SER A 139 9.65 -5.72 11.06
CA SER A 139 8.35 -5.29 10.52
C SER A 139 7.71 -6.37 9.68
N ALA A 140 8.52 -7.16 8.95
CA ALA A 140 8.05 -8.32 8.22
C ALA A 140 7.53 -9.43 9.16
N GLU A 141 8.17 -9.63 10.32
CA GLU A 141 7.70 -10.58 11.34
C GLU A 141 6.41 -10.12 12.04
N ALA A 142 6.22 -8.81 12.21
CA ALA A 142 5.06 -8.26 12.89
C ALA A 142 3.83 -8.03 11.98
N ALA A 143 4.00 -8.09 10.65
CA ALA A 143 2.95 -7.79 9.68
C ALA A 143 2.24 -9.06 9.18
N ASP A 144 0.96 -8.93 8.85
CA ASP A 144 0.17 -9.99 8.21
C ASP A 144 0.49 -10.15 6.72
N VAL A 145 0.92 -9.05 6.08
CA VAL A 145 1.23 -8.98 4.65
C VAL A 145 2.57 -8.30 4.44
N VAL A 146 3.42 -8.89 3.61
CA VAL A 146 4.71 -8.31 3.23
C VAL A 146 4.73 -8.02 1.73
N LEU A 147 4.93 -6.76 1.36
CA LEU A 147 5.17 -6.34 -0.02
C LEU A 147 6.63 -6.57 -0.36
N LEU A 148 6.91 -7.62 -1.14
CA LEU A 148 8.29 -8.02 -1.50
C LEU A 148 9.04 -6.98 -2.34
N VAL A 149 8.32 -6.06 -2.97
CA VAL A 149 8.86 -4.97 -3.79
C VAL A 149 8.65 -3.64 -3.08
N ASP A 150 9.55 -2.68 -3.30
CA ASP A 150 9.51 -1.34 -2.68
C ASP A 150 8.45 -0.41 -3.28
N ARG A 151 7.25 -0.96 -3.49
CA ARG A 151 6.23 -0.43 -4.39
C ARG A 151 4.86 -0.53 -3.75
N VAL A 152 4.42 0.57 -3.16
CA VAL A 152 3.15 0.65 -2.42
C VAL A 152 1.96 0.51 -3.38
N ASP A 153 2.13 0.80 -4.67
CA ASP A 153 1.14 0.59 -5.73
C ASP A 153 0.62 -0.87 -5.80
N ARG A 154 1.41 -1.85 -5.36
CA ARG A 154 0.99 -3.27 -5.28
C ARG A 154 -0.06 -3.57 -4.22
N LEU A 155 -0.28 -2.66 -3.28
CA LEU A 155 -1.33 -2.80 -2.27
C LEU A 155 -2.73 -2.84 -2.89
N GLY A 156 -3.00 -1.98 -3.88
CA GLY A 156 -4.28 -1.89 -4.56
C GLY A 156 -4.71 -3.21 -5.24
N PRO A 157 -3.87 -3.82 -6.09
CA PRO A 157 -4.10 -5.15 -6.66
C PRO A 157 -4.32 -6.24 -5.61
N GLY A 158 -3.53 -6.24 -4.54
CA GLY A 158 -3.67 -7.22 -3.45
C GLY A 158 -5.06 -7.17 -2.81
N ILE A 159 -5.58 -5.96 -2.56
CA ILE A 159 -6.93 -5.75 -2.02
C ILE A 159 -8.02 -6.24 -2.99
N GLU A 160 -7.82 -6.08 -4.31
CA GLU A 160 -8.77 -6.60 -5.31
C GLU A 160 -8.85 -8.13 -5.28
N ILE A 161 -7.69 -8.78 -5.22
CA ILE A 161 -7.60 -10.23 -5.12
C ILE A 161 -8.28 -10.71 -3.83
N ALA A 162 -7.96 -10.09 -2.69
CA ALA A 162 -8.53 -10.46 -1.40
C ALA A 162 -10.07 -10.36 -1.41
N ARG A 163 -10.63 -9.30 -1.99
CA ARG A 163 -12.09 -9.11 -2.08
C ARG A 163 -12.75 -10.07 -3.07
N GLY A 164 -12.11 -10.33 -4.20
CA GLY A 164 -12.58 -11.32 -5.16
C GLY A 164 -12.62 -12.73 -4.54
N ALA A 165 -11.53 -13.12 -3.87
CA ALA A 165 -11.42 -14.39 -3.17
C ALA A 165 -12.49 -14.52 -2.08
N ARG A 166 -12.68 -13.49 -1.24
CA ARG A 166 -13.74 -13.48 -0.22
C ARG A 166 -15.14 -13.62 -0.81
N ARG A 167 -15.41 -12.98 -1.96
CA ARG A 167 -16.71 -13.12 -2.65
C ARG A 167 -16.95 -14.55 -3.12
N ILE A 168 -15.95 -15.17 -3.73
CA ILE A 168 -16.02 -16.55 -4.21
C ILE A 168 -16.19 -17.51 -3.03
N ALA A 169 -15.44 -17.31 -1.94
CA ALA A 169 -15.57 -18.11 -0.72
C ALA A 169 -16.98 -18.03 -0.13
N LEU A 170 -17.55 -16.82 0.00
CA LEU A 170 -18.91 -16.64 0.51
C LEU A 170 -19.96 -17.28 -0.42
N GLN A 171 -19.80 -17.20 -1.74
CA GLN A 171 -20.66 -17.92 -2.68
C GLN A 171 -20.59 -19.43 -2.47
N SER A 172 -19.38 -19.99 -2.38
CA SER A 172 -19.15 -21.41 -2.11
C SER A 172 -19.79 -21.86 -0.80
N VAL A 173 -19.66 -21.08 0.28
CA VAL A 173 -20.26 -21.39 1.58
C VAL A 173 -21.78 -21.36 1.51
N VAL A 174 -22.38 -20.31 0.95
CA VAL A 174 -23.84 -20.18 0.87
C VAL A 174 -24.45 -21.28 -0.01
N VAL A 175 -23.83 -21.58 -1.15
CA VAL A 175 -24.29 -22.65 -2.04
C VAL A 175 -24.11 -24.02 -1.40
N GLY A 176 -22.94 -24.31 -0.81
CA GLY A 176 -22.67 -25.59 -0.15
C GLY A 176 -23.63 -25.86 1.00
N ILE A 177 -23.75 -24.92 1.95
CA ILE A 177 -24.69 -25.04 3.07
C ILE A 177 -26.13 -25.15 2.57
N GLY A 178 -26.53 -24.32 1.59
CA GLY A 178 -27.88 -24.33 1.04
C GLY A 178 -28.26 -25.67 0.42
N LEU A 179 -27.37 -26.26 -0.38
CA LEU A 179 -27.58 -27.56 -1.01
C LEU A 179 -27.58 -28.70 0.01
N SER A 180 -26.67 -28.68 1.00
CA SER A 180 -26.66 -29.68 2.07
C SER A 180 -27.92 -29.64 2.93
N VAL A 181 -28.40 -28.45 3.29
CA VAL A 181 -29.67 -28.29 4.03
C VAL A 181 -30.85 -28.82 3.21
N LEU A 182 -30.92 -28.50 1.93
CA LEU A 182 -31.97 -29.00 1.05
C LEU A 182 -31.93 -30.54 0.93
N GLY A 183 -30.74 -31.11 0.82
CA GLY A 183 -30.53 -32.56 0.83
C GLY A 183 -30.98 -33.22 2.13
N MET A 184 -30.66 -32.63 3.28
CA MET A 184 -31.11 -33.12 4.59
C MET A 184 -32.64 -33.10 4.72
N VAL A 185 -33.30 -32.04 4.25
CA VAL A 185 -34.77 -31.95 4.24
C VAL A 185 -35.37 -33.05 3.37
N ALA A 186 -34.85 -33.27 2.16
CA ALA A 186 -35.31 -34.34 1.28
C ALA A 186 -35.12 -35.73 1.91
N ALA A 187 -33.99 -35.97 2.58
CA ALA A 187 -33.73 -37.21 3.32
C ALA A 187 -34.71 -37.40 4.49
N ALA A 188 -35.05 -36.33 5.22
CA ALA A 188 -35.98 -36.39 6.35
C ALA A 188 -37.41 -36.80 5.92
N PHE A 189 -37.84 -36.43 4.71
CA PHE A 189 -39.11 -36.88 4.12
C PHE A 189 -39.01 -38.27 3.44
N GLY A 190 -37.84 -38.93 3.50
CA GLY A 190 -37.63 -40.26 2.94
C GLY A 190 -37.38 -40.29 1.43
N TYR A 191 -37.17 -39.13 0.78
CA TYR A 191 -36.88 -39.06 -0.66
C TYR A 191 -35.45 -39.48 -1.01
N LEU A 192 -34.53 -39.51 -0.04
CA LEU A 192 -33.14 -39.88 -0.24
C LEU A 192 -32.73 -41.00 0.70
N THR A 193 -32.22 -42.10 0.13
CA THR A 193 -31.55 -43.15 0.90
C THR A 193 -30.17 -42.69 1.37
N PRO A 194 -29.59 -43.28 2.42
CA PRO A 194 -28.26 -42.90 2.91
C PRO A 194 -27.15 -42.94 1.83
N VAL A 195 -27.18 -43.94 0.95
CA VAL A 195 -26.18 -44.08 -0.13
C VAL A 195 -26.33 -42.97 -1.17
N GLN A 196 -27.57 -42.65 -1.58
CA GLN A 196 -27.84 -41.56 -2.52
C GLN A 196 -27.47 -40.20 -1.92
N GLY A 197 -27.81 -39.98 -0.64
CA GLY A 197 -27.44 -38.77 0.08
C GLY A 197 -25.93 -38.57 0.13
N ALA A 198 -25.15 -39.63 0.40
CA ALA A 198 -23.70 -39.58 0.38
C ALA A 198 -23.14 -39.19 -1.00
N LEU A 199 -23.63 -39.81 -2.08
CA LEU A 199 -23.18 -39.48 -3.45
C LEU A 199 -23.51 -38.04 -3.84
N ILE A 200 -24.68 -37.54 -3.44
CA ILE A 200 -25.07 -36.15 -3.69
C ILE A 200 -24.18 -35.19 -2.90
N GLN A 201 -23.85 -35.51 -1.65
CA GLN A 201 -22.96 -34.66 -0.84
C GLN A 201 -21.56 -34.55 -1.47
N GLU A 202 -20.99 -35.67 -1.93
CA GLU A 202 -19.70 -35.65 -2.65
C GLU A 202 -19.77 -34.78 -3.92
N ALA A 203 -20.87 -34.86 -4.68
CA ALA A 203 -21.06 -34.01 -5.86
C ALA A 203 -21.16 -32.51 -5.51
N ILE A 204 -21.82 -32.17 -4.41
CA ILE A 204 -21.89 -30.80 -3.88
C ILE A 204 -20.49 -30.32 -3.52
N ASP A 205 -19.71 -31.13 -2.81
CA ASP A 205 -18.37 -30.77 -2.37
C ASP A 205 -17.44 -30.52 -3.57
N VAL A 206 -17.47 -31.39 -4.58
CA VAL A 206 -16.73 -31.18 -5.84
C VAL A 206 -17.15 -29.89 -6.53
N ALA A 207 -18.46 -29.62 -6.63
CA ALA A 207 -18.95 -28.38 -7.25
C ALA A 207 -18.48 -27.12 -6.50
N VAL A 208 -18.49 -27.16 -5.16
CA VAL A 208 -18.02 -26.07 -4.29
C VAL A 208 -16.51 -25.85 -4.45
N ILE A 209 -15.73 -26.92 -4.55
CA ILE A 209 -14.28 -26.85 -4.83
C ILE A 209 -14.02 -26.22 -6.19
N LEU A 210 -14.71 -26.67 -7.24
CA LEU A 210 -14.58 -26.11 -8.59
C LEU A 210 -14.93 -24.61 -8.63
N ASN A 211 -15.95 -24.18 -7.87
CA ASN A 211 -16.25 -22.77 -7.73
C ASN A 211 -15.13 -22.01 -6.99
N ALA A 212 -14.59 -22.57 -5.91
CA ALA A 212 -13.50 -21.95 -5.15
C ALA A 212 -12.23 -21.73 -6.01
N LEU A 213 -11.92 -22.68 -6.90
CA LEU A 213 -10.78 -22.57 -7.83
C LEU A 213 -10.88 -21.38 -8.79
N ARG A 214 -12.06 -20.78 -8.98
CA ARG A 214 -12.19 -19.51 -9.73
C ARG A 214 -11.39 -18.38 -9.11
N ALA A 215 -11.06 -18.45 -7.81
CA ALA A 215 -10.21 -17.46 -7.15
C ALA A 215 -8.82 -17.35 -7.80
N LEU A 216 -8.31 -18.43 -8.41
CA LEU A 216 -7.03 -18.44 -9.14
C LEU A 216 -7.06 -17.60 -10.43
N ARG A 217 -8.25 -17.24 -10.91
CA ARG A 217 -8.44 -16.48 -12.16
C ARG A 217 -8.69 -14.99 -11.93
N ILE A 218 -8.55 -14.52 -10.69
CA ILE A 218 -8.72 -13.09 -10.40
C ILE A 218 -7.50 -12.34 -10.93
N SER A 219 -7.71 -11.53 -11.96
CA SER A 219 -6.71 -10.62 -12.52
C SER A 219 -7.02 -9.18 -12.07
N PRO A 220 -6.12 -8.53 -11.31
CA PRO A 220 -6.27 -7.11 -10.96
C PRO A 220 -6.29 -6.22 -12.20
N ALA A 221 -6.97 -5.08 -12.13
CA ALA A 221 -7.15 -4.17 -13.27
C ALA A 221 -5.83 -3.67 -13.87
N GLU A 222 -4.73 -3.68 -13.11
CA GLU A 222 -3.41 -3.18 -13.48
C GLU A 222 -2.58 -4.17 -14.31
N ALA A 223 -2.99 -5.44 -14.41
CA ALA A 223 -2.41 -6.36 -15.39
C ALA A 223 -2.76 -5.97 -16.85
N ARG A 224 -3.57 -4.92 -17.04
CA ARG A 224 -3.92 -4.31 -18.33
C ARG A 224 -3.34 -2.89 -18.44
N SER A 225 -2.08 -2.68 -18.09
CA SER A 225 -1.39 -1.55 -18.72
C SER A 225 -1.34 -1.81 -20.23
N PRO A 226 -1.59 -0.79 -21.08
CA PRO A 226 -1.35 -0.94 -22.50
C PRO A 226 0.09 -1.41 -22.67
N ARG A 227 0.32 -2.44 -23.49
CA ARG A 227 1.66 -2.58 -24.07
C ARG A 227 2.02 -1.23 -24.65
N PRO A 228 3.25 -0.73 -24.49
CA PRO A 228 3.75 0.33 -25.34
C PRO A 228 3.92 -0.26 -26.75
N ASP A 229 2.79 -0.51 -27.44
CA ASP A 229 2.79 -0.76 -28.87
C ASP A 229 2.94 0.60 -29.56
N ALA A 230 3.91 0.64 -30.46
CA ALA A 230 4.32 1.75 -31.31
C ALA A 230 4.98 2.92 -30.56
N ALA A 231 6.28 2.75 -30.28
CA ALA A 231 7.21 3.87 -30.40
C ALA A 231 6.92 4.58 -31.73
N GLU A 232 6.47 5.83 -31.64
CA GLU A 232 6.39 6.76 -32.75
C GLU A 232 7.76 6.76 -33.45
N PRO A 233 7.83 6.51 -34.78
CA PRO A 233 9.10 6.49 -35.47
C PRO A 233 9.76 7.87 -35.32
N PRO A 234 11.09 7.92 -35.13
CA PRO A 234 11.78 9.19 -34.93
C PRO A 234 11.51 10.15 -36.09
N PRO A 235 11.40 11.46 -35.83
CA PRO A 235 11.14 12.44 -36.88
C PRO A 235 12.19 12.31 -37.98
N GLY A 236 11.71 12.18 -39.22
CA GLY A 236 12.52 11.96 -40.41
C GLY A 236 13.66 12.97 -40.51
N ARG A 237 14.84 12.48 -40.88
CA ARG A 237 15.98 13.34 -41.24
C ARG A 237 15.55 14.27 -42.38
N PRO A 238 15.92 15.56 -42.36
CA PRO A 238 15.69 16.45 -43.49
C PRO A 238 16.42 15.89 -44.72
N GLU A 239 15.68 15.68 -45.81
CA GLU A 239 16.23 15.38 -47.12
C GLU A 239 17.20 16.49 -47.53
N ALA A 240 18.45 16.13 -47.78
CA ALA A 240 19.39 17.00 -48.46
C ALA A 240 18.89 17.19 -49.90
N ASN A 241 18.41 18.40 -50.19
CA ASN A 241 18.06 18.84 -51.53
C ASN A 241 19.33 18.87 -52.41
N PRO A 242 19.40 18.14 -53.53
CA PRO A 242 20.53 18.25 -54.44
C PRO A 242 20.37 19.51 -55.30
N ALA A 243 21.39 20.37 -55.28
CA ALA A 243 21.67 21.38 -56.29
C ALA A 243 23.10 21.19 -56.78
#